data_AF-A0A355URV9-F1
#
_entry.id   AF-A0A355URV9-F1
#
_cell.length_a   1.000
_cell.length_b   1.000
_cell.length_c   1.000
_cell.angle_alpha   90.00
_cell.angle_beta   90.00
_cell.angle_gamma   90.00
#
_symmetry.space_group_name_H-M   'P 1'
#
loop_
_entity.id
_entity.type
_entity.pdbx_description
1 polymer ?
#
loop_
_entity_poly.entity_id
_entity_poly.type
_entity_poly.pdbx_seq_one_letter_code
_entity_poly.pdbx_strand_id
1 'polypeptide(L)'
;MVPCFGGTQRCPNLIGPSHSRELLYRGNLIEASQALEWGLVDEIVPYPELLAKAQEWASDLTVKSAFALQQVKKSLASRGEDFALEQKLFANCYRQKGIKQRVLAWLGQHLDELPDSRLERKNPEE
;
A
#
# COMPACT_ATOMS: atom_id res chain seq x y z
N MET A 1 -5.84 28.63 15.61
CA MET A 1 -4.69 27.78 16.03
C MET A 1 -4.20 26.99 14.83
N VAL A 2 -2.91 26.67 14.75
CA VAL A 2 -2.36 25.79 13.72
C VAL A 2 -2.65 24.31 14.07
N PRO A 3 -2.88 23.40 13.11
CA PRO A 3 -3.07 21.97 13.40
C PRO A 3 -1.84 21.32 14.07
N CYS A 4 -1.99 20.75 15.27
CA CYS A 4 -0.87 20.28 16.10
C CYS A 4 -0.48 18.80 15.96
N PHE A 5 -1.15 18.00 15.13
CA PHE A 5 -0.88 16.56 14.99
C PHE A 5 -0.34 16.20 13.61
N GLY A 6 0.52 17.06 13.05
CA GLY A 6 1.09 16.85 11.73
C GLY A 6 0.09 17.11 10.59
N GLY A 7 -1.01 17.81 10.85
CA GLY A 7 -2.07 18.06 9.85
C GLY A 7 -1.56 18.86 8.65
N THR A 8 -0.67 19.84 8.88
CA THR A 8 -0.05 20.63 7.81
C THR A 8 0.96 19.84 6.98
N GLN A 9 1.38 18.66 7.46
CA GLN A 9 2.31 17.77 6.78
C GLN A 9 1.59 16.62 6.09
N ARG A 10 0.62 15.99 6.77
CA ARG A 10 -0.08 14.77 6.28
C ARG A 10 -1.12 15.09 5.22
N CYS A 11 -1.92 16.12 5.45
CA CYS A 11 -3.01 16.52 4.55
C CYS A 11 -2.50 16.76 3.12
N PRO A 12 -1.45 17.58 2.87
CA PRO A 12 -0.98 17.82 1.50
C PRO A 12 -0.37 16.60 0.81
N ASN A 13 0.14 15.60 1.54
CA ASN A 13 0.62 14.37 0.91
C ASN A 13 -0.52 13.43 0.53
N LEU A 14 -1.65 13.51 1.25
CA LEU A 14 -2.78 12.61 1.06
C LEU A 14 -3.72 13.14 -0.04
N ILE A 15 -4.10 14.42 0.05
CA ILE A 15 -5.12 15.03 -0.83
C ILE A 15 -4.58 16.20 -1.68
N GLY A 16 -3.25 16.37 -1.72
CA GLY A 16 -2.59 17.43 -2.46
C GLY A 16 -2.71 18.83 -1.83
N PRO A 17 -1.92 19.80 -2.31
CA PRO A 17 -1.83 21.13 -1.70
C PRO A 17 -3.09 21.99 -1.91
N SER A 18 -3.90 21.73 -2.94
CA SER A 18 -5.11 22.51 -3.23
C SER A 18 -6.20 22.24 -2.18
N HIS A 19 -6.69 21.00 -2.13
CA HIS A 19 -7.72 20.58 -1.17
C HIS A 19 -7.27 20.73 0.28
N SER A 20 -5.97 20.54 0.56
CA SER A 20 -5.42 20.80 1.90
C SER A 20 -5.55 22.25 2.32
N ARG A 21 -5.31 23.22 1.43
CA ARG A 21 -5.50 24.64 1.78
C ARG A 21 -6.96 24.95 2.04
N GLU A 22 -7.86 24.37 1.25
CA GLU A 22 -9.29 24.52 1.47
C GLU A 22 -9.71 24.03 2.86
N LEU A 23 -9.38 22.77 3.21
CA LEU A 23 -9.70 22.20 4.52
C LEU A 23 -9.04 22.97 5.67
N LEU A 24 -7.74 23.25 5.56
CA LEU A 24 -6.96 23.80 6.66
C LEU A 24 -7.21 25.30 6.88
N TYR A 25 -7.55 26.06 5.84
CA TYR A 25 -7.84 27.49 5.97
C TYR A 25 -9.30 27.76 6.31
N ARG A 26 -10.24 27.01 5.72
CA ARG A 26 -11.67 27.25 5.91
C ARG A 26 -12.23 26.47 7.09
N GLY A 27 -11.70 25.28 7.39
CA GLY A 27 -12.19 24.46 8.49
C GLY A 27 -13.63 23.96 8.31
N ASN A 28 -14.14 23.94 7.07
CA ASN A 28 -15.47 23.45 6.77
C ASN A 28 -15.54 21.93 6.90
N LEU A 29 -16.72 21.43 7.27
CA LEU A 29 -17.03 20.01 7.16
C LEU A 29 -17.18 19.63 5.69
N ILE A 30 -16.74 18.42 5.35
CA ILE A 30 -16.89 17.83 4.02
C ILE A 30 -17.75 16.57 4.11
N GLU A 31 -18.51 16.32 3.05
CA GLU A 31 -19.29 15.11 2.89
C GLU A 31 -18.39 13.90 2.57
N ALA A 32 -18.88 12.70 2.88
CA ALA A 32 -18.13 11.46 2.65
C ALA A 32 -17.75 11.26 1.17
N SER A 33 -18.66 11.59 0.25
CA SER A 33 -18.41 11.52 -1.20
C SER A 33 -17.26 12.41 -1.63
N GLN A 34 -17.19 13.63 -1.09
CA GLN A 34 -16.11 14.56 -1.37
C GLN A 34 -14.78 14.07 -0.79
N ALA A 35 -14.81 13.50 0.43
CA ALA A 35 -13.65 12.91 1.07
C ALA A 35 -13.07 11.74 0.24
N LEU A 36 -13.93 10.91 -0.35
CA LEU A 36 -13.53 9.82 -1.24
C LEU A 36 -12.92 10.36 -2.54
N GLU A 37 -13.55 11.34 -3.17
CA GLU A 37 -13.04 11.97 -4.40
C GLU A 37 -11.65 12.59 -4.19
N TRP A 38 -11.41 13.21 -3.05
CA TRP A 38 -10.11 13.79 -2.70
C TRP A 38 -9.05 12.75 -2.29
N GLY A 39 -9.45 11.49 -2.05
CA GLY A 39 -8.57 10.44 -1.53
C GLY A 39 -8.28 10.56 -0.03
N LEU A 40 -9.15 11.22 0.75
CA LEU A 40 -9.05 11.29 2.22
C LEU A 40 -9.51 9.98 2.87
N VAL A 41 -10.42 9.26 2.22
CA VAL A 41 -10.92 7.94 2.61
C VAL A 41 -10.87 6.99 1.41
N ASP A 42 -10.72 5.70 1.65
CA ASP A 42 -10.56 4.69 0.59
C ASP A 42 -11.90 4.08 0.13
N GLU A 43 -12.92 4.04 1.00
CA GLU A 43 -14.21 3.39 0.72
C GLU A 43 -15.34 4.05 1.54
N ILE A 44 -16.55 4.10 0.97
CA ILE A 44 -17.77 4.55 1.66
C ILE A 44 -18.72 3.37 1.80
N VAL A 45 -19.18 3.11 3.02
CA VAL A 45 -20.14 2.04 3.34
C VAL A 45 -21.26 2.56 4.23
N PRO A 46 -22.45 1.90 4.26
CA PRO A 46 -23.48 2.20 5.23
C PRO A 46 -22.96 2.07 6.66
N TYR A 47 -23.42 2.96 7.57
CA TYR A 47 -22.98 2.97 8.96
C TYR A 47 -23.09 1.60 9.68
N PRO A 48 -24.18 0.81 9.51
CA PRO A 48 -24.28 -0.51 10.13
C PRO A 48 -23.23 -1.52 9.66
N GLU A 49 -22.64 -1.31 8.48
CA GLU A 49 -21.66 -2.21 7.86
C GLU A 49 -20.21 -1.78 8.12
N LEU A 50 -19.99 -0.56 8.63
CA LEU A 50 -18.66 0.04 8.80
C LEU A 50 -17.68 -0.87 9.54
N LEU A 51 -18.11 -1.43 10.68
CA LEU A 51 -17.24 -2.28 11.49
C LEU A 51 -16.92 -3.61 10.77
N ALA A 52 -17.92 -4.20 10.12
CA ALA A 52 -17.75 -5.46 9.40
C ALA A 52 -16.76 -5.28 8.23
N LYS A 53 -16.91 -4.20 7.44
CA LYS A 53 -15.99 -3.88 6.34
C LYS A 53 -14.57 -3.60 6.85
N ALA A 54 -14.42 -2.86 7.95
CA ALA A 54 -13.11 -2.61 8.55
C ALA A 54 -12.43 -3.92 9.05
N GLN A 55 -13.22 -4.85 9.60
CA GLN A 55 -12.73 -6.17 10.02
C GLN A 55 -12.35 -7.06 8.84
N GLU A 56 -13.11 -7.01 7.74
CA GLU A 56 -12.78 -7.67 6.47
C GLU A 56 -11.41 -7.21 5.96
N TRP A 57 -11.22 -5.90 5.83
CA TRP A 57 -9.93 -5.30 5.45
C TRP A 57 -8.79 -5.71 6.39
N ALA A 58 -9.02 -5.70 7.71
CA ALA A 58 -8.01 -6.14 8.66
C ALA A 58 -7.68 -7.63 8.52
N SER A 59 -8.69 -8.47 8.28
CA SER A 59 -8.54 -9.93 8.11
C SER A 59 -7.66 -10.25 6.91
N ASP A 60 -7.82 -9.53 5.81
CA ASP A 60 -6.98 -9.66 4.62
C ASP A 60 -5.50 -9.39 4.88
N LEU A 61 -5.20 -8.48 5.81
CA LEU A 61 -3.81 -8.19 6.22
C LEU A 61 -3.24 -9.27 7.15
N THR A 62 -4.08 -9.90 7.98
CA THR A 62 -3.62 -10.90 8.96
C THR A 62 -3.03 -12.17 8.34
N VAL A 63 -3.51 -12.54 7.14
CA VAL A 63 -2.99 -13.70 6.40
C VAL A 63 -1.68 -13.39 5.65
N LYS A 64 -1.24 -12.13 5.63
CA LYS A 64 0.02 -11.72 5.00
C LYS A 64 1.17 -11.77 6.00
N SER A 65 2.40 -11.69 5.50
CA SER A 65 3.57 -11.67 6.37
C SER A 65 3.70 -10.34 7.09
N ALA A 66 3.55 -10.37 8.42
CA ALA A 66 3.74 -9.21 9.29
C ALA A 66 5.10 -8.52 9.07
N PHE A 67 6.17 -9.30 8.89
CA PHE A 67 7.50 -8.76 8.62
C PHE A 67 7.57 -8.01 7.28
N ALA A 68 6.97 -8.57 6.23
CA ALA A 68 6.92 -7.91 4.92
C ALA A 68 6.08 -6.63 4.97
N LEU A 69 4.89 -6.67 5.60
CA LEU A 69 4.05 -5.49 5.81
C LEU A 69 4.79 -4.39 6.58
N GLN A 70 5.60 -4.75 7.58
CA GLN A 70 6.45 -3.79 8.28
C GLN A 70 7.49 -3.13 7.36
N GLN A 71 8.11 -3.90 6.46
CA GLN A 71 9.07 -3.34 5.50
C GLN A 71 8.37 -2.40 4.51
N VAL A 72 7.22 -2.80 3.97
CA VAL A 72 6.40 -1.95 3.08
C VAL A 72 6.03 -0.64 3.78
N LYS A 73 5.55 -0.70 5.03
CA LYS A 73 5.23 0.49 5.82
C LYS A 73 6.42 1.44 6.00
N LYS A 74 7.63 0.90 6.19
CA LYS A 74 8.86 1.70 6.28
C LYS A 74 9.22 2.38 4.95
N SER A 75 9.07 1.66 3.84
CA SER A 75 9.31 2.21 2.50
C SER A 75 8.30 3.31 2.16
N LEU A 76 7.01 3.10 2.44
CA LEU A 76 5.99 4.14 2.21
C LEU A 76 6.21 5.38 3.07
N ALA A 77 6.73 5.23 4.29
CA ALA A 77 7.08 6.36 5.15
C ALA A 77 8.20 7.24 4.58
N SER A 78 9.07 6.71 3.71
CA SER A 78 10.08 7.49 2.98
C SER A 78 9.54 8.10 1.68
N ARG A 79 8.23 7.97 1.41
CA ARG A 79 7.52 8.55 0.26
C ARG A 79 8.08 8.14 -1.12
N GLY A 80 8.73 6.98 -1.20
CA GLY A 80 9.25 6.45 -2.47
C GLY A 80 10.48 7.19 -3.03
N GLU A 81 11.08 8.10 -2.27
CA GLU A 81 12.23 8.90 -2.74
C GLU A 81 13.59 8.17 -2.55
N ASP A 82 13.61 7.01 -1.89
CA ASP A 82 14.84 6.29 -1.54
C ASP A 82 14.82 4.84 -2.03
N PHE A 83 15.24 4.64 -3.29
CA PHE A 83 15.42 3.32 -3.89
C PHE A 83 16.47 2.47 -3.16
N ALA A 84 17.49 3.11 -2.55
CA ALA A 84 18.50 2.37 -1.80
C ALA A 84 17.92 1.81 -0.50
N LEU A 85 17.00 2.53 0.14
CA LEU A 85 16.22 2.02 1.26
C LEU A 85 15.31 0.88 0.82
N GLU A 86 14.58 1.03 -0.28
CA GLU A 86 13.72 -0.04 -0.82
C GLU A 86 14.51 -1.33 -1.04
N GLN A 87 15.67 -1.24 -1.71
CA GLN A 87 16.55 -2.39 -1.94
C GLN A 87 16.97 -3.07 -0.63
N LYS A 88 17.32 -2.30 0.40
CA LYS A 88 17.69 -2.83 1.73
C LYS A 88 16.51 -3.53 2.40
N LEU A 89 15.33 -2.93 2.35
CA LEU A 89 14.09 -3.46 2.94
C LEU A 89 13.66 -4.75 2.24
N PHE A 90 13.75 -4.80 0.91
CA PHE A 90 13.54 -6.02 0.13
C PHE A 90 14.53 -7.12 0.50
N ALA A 91 15.82 -6.81 0.58
CA ALA A 91 16.84 -7.78 0.99
C ALA A 91 16.58 -8.32 2.41
N ASN A 92 16.03 -7.51 3.32
CA ASN A 92 15.59 -7.98 4.64
C ASN A 92 14.46 -9.01 4.55
N CYS A 93 13.48 -8.80 3.67
CA CYS A 93 12.41 -9.77 3.43
C CYS A 93 12.96 -11.11 2.91
N TYR A 94 13.92 -11.06 1.98
CA TYR A 94 14.55 -12.27 1.42
C TYR A 94 15.42 -13.04 2.40
N ARG A 95 15.92 -12.38 3.45
CA ARG A 95 16.66 -13.05 4.53
C ARG A 95 15.75 -13.82 5.51
N GLN A 96 14.43 -13.67 5.42
CA GLN A 96 13.51 -14.38 6.29
C GLN A 96 13.48 -15.88 5.96
N LYS A 97 13.53 -16.72 7.01
CA LYS A 97 13.35 -18.17 6.87
C LYS A 97 12.01 -18.46 6.20
N GLY A 98 11.99 -19.38 5.25
CA GLY A 98 10.76 -19.81 4.58
C GLY A 98 10.33 -18.97 3.38
N ILE A 99 11.02 -17.88 3.02
CA ILE A 99 10.65 -17.05 1.86
C ILE A 99 10.68 -17.85 0.56
N LYS A 100 11.66 -18.75 0.39
CA LYS A 100 11.78 -19.61 -0.79
C LYS A 100 10.55 -20.52 -0.94
N GLN A 101 10.12 -21.15 0.15
CA GLN A 101 8.94 -22.00 0.18
C GLN A 101 7.67 -21.20 -0.15
N ARG A 102 7.55 -19.98 0.39
CA ARG A 102 6.42 -19.09 0.10
C ARG A 102 6.37 -18.64 -1.36
N VAL A 103 7.52 -18.29 -1.95
CA VAL A 103 7.62 -17.94 -3.38
C VAL A 103 7.28 -19.14 -4.24
N LEU A 104 7.80 -20.33 -3.93
CA LEU A 104 7.49 -21.55 -4.67
C LEU A 104 6.01 -21.95 -4.57
N ALA A 105 5.40 -21.81 -3.39
CA ALA A 105 3.97 -22.06 -3.20
C ALA A 105 3.12 -21.09 -4.04
N TRP A 106 3.48 -19.80 -4.06
CA TRP A 106 2.82 -18.80 -4.89
C TRP A 106 2.98 -19.12 -6.39
N LEU A 107 4.21 -19.39 -6.84
CA LEU A 107 4.49 -19.77 -8.24
C LEU A 107 3.74 -21.03 -8.67
N GLY A 108 3.59 -22.02 -7.78
CA GLY A 108 2.84 -23.23 -8.08
C GLY A 108 1.34 -22.97 -8.23
N GLN A 109 0.76 -22.06 -7.45
CA GLN A 109 -0.65 -21.67 -7.56
C GLN A 109 -0.95 -20.84 -8.82
N HIS A 110 0.03 -20.10 -9.33
CA HIS A 110 -0.14 -19.18 -10.46
C HIS A 110 0.62 -19.66 -11.70
N LEU A 111 0.98 -20.95 -11.77
CA LEU A 111 1.82 -21.50 -12.82
C LEU A 111 1.17 -21.35 -14.21
N ASP A 112 -0.15 -21.54 -14.27
CA ASP A 112 -0.95 -21.47 -15.49
C ASP A 112 -1.18 -20.02 -15.98
N GLU A 113 -0.93 -19.03 -15.13
CA GLU A 113 -1.07 -17.60 -15.43
C GLU A 113 0.24 -16.97 -15.90
N LEU A 114 1.37 -17.67 -15.77
CA LEU A 114 2.67 -17.14 -16.18
C LEU A 114 2.81 -17.19 -17.71
N PRO A 115 3.24 -16.09 -18.35
CA PRO A 115 3.50 -16.08 -19.78
C PRO A 115 4.58 -17.12 -20.11
N ASP A 116 4.34 -17.93 -21.15
CA ASP A 116 5.17 -19.05 -21.60
C ASP A 116 6.49 -18.61 -22.27
N SER A 117 7.23 -17.75 -21.58
CA SER A 117 8.54 -17.23 -21.96
C SER A 117 9.67 -18.25 -21.74
N ARG A 118 9.35 -19.46 -21.24
CA ARG A 118 10.33 -20.55 -21.07
C ARG A 118 10.61 -21.32 -22.37
N LEU A 119 9.76 -21.19 -23.38
CA LEU A 119 9.99 -21.78 -24.71
C LEU A 119 10.81 -20.89 -25.66
N GLU A 120 11.04 -19.62 -25.31
CA GLU A 120 11.78 -18.66 -26.16
C GLU A 120 13.20 -18.36 -25.67
N ARG A 121 13.88 -19.31 -25.01
CA ARG A 121 15.33 -19.27 -25.02
C ARG A 121 15.79 -19.61 -26.43
N LYS A 122 15.88 -18.60 -27.30
CA LYS A 122 16.62 -18.70 -28.56
C LYS A 122 17.97 -19.33 -28.25
N ASN A 123 18.23 -20.43 -28.94
CA ASN A 123 19.52 -21.12 -28.94
C ASN A 123 20.62 -20.08 -29.22
N PRO A 124 21.74 -20.06 -28.48
CA PRO A 124 22.81 -19.09 -28.70
C PRO A 124 23.64 -19.36 -29.98
N GLU A 125 23.04 -19.95 -31.03
CA GLU A 125 23.69 -20.26 -32.32
C GLU A 125 22.82 -19.92 -33.54
N GLU A 126 22.18 -18.75 -33.56
CA GLU A 126 21.75 -18.03 -34.78
C GLU A 126 22.07 -16.55 -34.65
#